data_AF-A0A2Z4L8X0-F1
#
_entry.id   AF-A0A2Z4L8X0-F1
#
_cell.length_a   1.000
_cell.length_b   1.000
_cell.length_c   1.000
_cell.angle_alpha   90.00
_cell.angle_beta   90.00
_cell.angle_gamma   90.00
#
_symmetry.space_group_name_H-M   'P 1'
#
loop_
_entity.id
_entity.type
_entity.pdbx_description
1 polymer ?
#
loop_
_entity_poly.entity_id
_entity_poly.type
_entity_poly.pdbx_seq_one_letter_code
_entity_poly.pdbx_strand_id
1 'polypeptide(L)'
;MKPSINLDKKDPKICLLDKILKHFDEKYVKQSLARNDVHNINKMIDCIKIILMTMYFDYTISDMIREINRNEKLKTHFNISTNFNEQQFYEYFSKYGRKYSII
;
A
#
# COMPACT_ATOMS: atom_id res chain seq x y z
N MET A 1 -0.48 18.50 9.60
CA MET A 1 -1.21 17.49 8.80
C MET A 1 -1.00 17.80 7.34
N LYS A 2 -0.54 16.84 6.53
CA LYS A 2 -0.58 17.00 5.07
C LYS A 2 -2.03 17.10 4.57
N PRO A 3 -2.28 17.79 3.44
CA PRO A 3 -3.61 17.89 2.85
C PRO A 3 -4.18 16.49 2.52
N SER A 4 -5.49 16.36 2.33
CA SER A 4 -6.06 15.08 1.89
C SER A 4 -5.66 14.79 0.44
N ILE A 5 -5.51 13.51 0.10
CA ILE A 5 -5.16 13.12 -1.28
C ILE A 5 -6.37 13.35 -2.18
N ASN A 6 -6.16 14.09 -3.27
CA ASN A 6 -7.17 14.29 -4.30
C ASN A 6 -7.01 13.23 -5.40
N LEU A 7 -8.09 12.49 -5.70
CA LEU A 7 -8.14 11.43 -6.70
C LEU A 7 -8.65 11.94 -8.06
N ASP A 8 -8.26 13.15 -8.46
CA ASP A 8 -8.65 13.67 -9.76
C ASP A 8 -8.04 12.80 -10.87
N LYS A 9 -8.89 12.12 -11.63
CA LYS A 9 -8.47 11.26 -12.74
C LYS A 9 -7.82 12.03 -13.89
N LYS A 10 -7.97 13.36 -13.93
CA LYS A 10 -7.26 14.24 -14.87
C LYS A 10 -5.82 14.50 -14.45
N ASP A 11 -5.47 14.25 -13.19
CA ASP A 11 -4.09 14.34 -12.74
C ASP A 11 -3.28 13.15 -13.30
N PRO A 12 -2.28 13.38 -14.18
CA PRO A 12 -1.46 12.32 -14.74
C PRO A 12 -0.69 11.54 -13.67
N LYS A 13 -0.40 12.16 -12.51
CA LYS A 13 0.25 11.48 -11.39
C LYS A 13 -0.65 10.42 -10.78
N ILE A 14 -1.92 10.76 -10.55
CA ILE A 14 -2.93 9.81 -10.06
C ILE A 14 -3.14 8.70 -11.09
N CYS A 15 -3.23 9.03 -12.38
CA CYS A 15 -3.39 8.05 -13.45
C CYS A 15 -2.22 7.05 -13.51
N LEU A 16 -0.98 7.52 -13.33
CA LEU A 16 0.19 6.65 -13.29
C LEU A 16 0.18 5.75 -12.05
N LEU A 17 -0.08 6.33 -10.88
CA LEU A 17 -0.17 5.56 -9.63
C LEU A 17 -1.25 4.47 -9.72
N ASP A 18 -2.42 4.78 -10.29
CA ASP A 18 -3.49 3.81 -10.55
C ASP A 18 -3.01 2.60 -11.34
N LYS A 19 -2.25 2.82 -12.42
CA LYS A 19 -1.73 1.72 -13.25
C LYS A 19 -0.73 0.88 -12.47
N ILE A 20 0.16 1.50 -11.71
CA ILE A 20 1.16 0.82 -10.88
C ILE A 20 0.47 -0.02 -9.80
N LEU A 21 -0.47 0.56 -9.05
CA LEU A 21 -1.09 -0.12 -7.92
C LEU A 21 -2.02 -1.25 -8.35
N LYS A 22 -2.73 -1.10 -9.47
CA LYS A 22 -3.58 -2.18 -10.05
C LYS A 22 -2.78 -3.39 -10.48
N HIS A 23 -1.52 -3.21 -10.85
CA HIS A 23 -0.65 -4.33 -11.23
C HIS A 23 -0.49 -5.34 -10.08
N PHE A 24 -0.46 -4.87 -8.83
CA PHE A 24 -0.34 -5.74 -7.66
C PHE A 24 -1.60 -6.56 -7.38
N ASP A 25 -2.74 -6.18 -7.96
CA ASP A 25 -3.98 -6.95 -7.84
C ASP A 25 -4.02 -8.16 -8.79
N GLU A 26 -3.10 -8.22 -9.77
CA GLU A 26 -3.05 -9.28 -10.76
C GLU A 26 -2.75 -10.66 -10.14
N LYS A 27 -3.36 -11.70 -10.75
CA LYS A 27 -3.27 -13.08 -10.26
C LYS A 27 -1.83 -13.57 -10.16
N TYR A 28 -1.00 -13.23 -11.15
CA TYR A 28 0.38 -13.71 -11.19
C TYR A 28 1.23 -13.09 -10.07
N VAL A 29 0.97 -11.84 -9.65
CA VAL A 29 1.63 -11.22 -8.49
C VAL A 29 1.26 -11.96 -7.22
N LYS A 30 -0.02 -12.26 -7.01
CA LYS A 30 -0.50 -13.06 -5.88
C LYS A 30 0.14 -14.43 -5.82
N GLN A 31 0.26 -15.10 -6.98
CA GLN A 31 0.96 -16.38 -7.09
C GLN A 31 2.44 -16.26 -6.77
N SER A 32 3.10 -15.19 -7.22
CA SER A 32 4.52 -14.94 -6.90
C SER A 32 4.73 -14.77 -5.39
N LEU A 33 3.88 -14.00 -4.71
CA LEU A 33 3.93 -13.85 -3.25
C LEU A 33 3.68 -15.18 -2.53
N ALA A 34 2.70 -15.97 -2.99
CA ALA A 34 2.41 -17.30 -2.44
C ALA A 34 3.62 -18.25 -2.53
N ARG A 35 4.32 -18.23 -3.67
CA ARG A 35 5.54 -19.04 -3.90
C ARG A 35 6.71 -18.65 -3.01
N ASN A 36 6.68 -17.44 -2.43
CA ASN A 36 7.72 -16.91 -1.54
C ASN A 36 7.29 -16.96 -0.06
N ASP A 37 6.36 -17.85 0.29
CA ASP A 37 5.87 -18.10 1.65
C ASP A 37 5.31 -16.84 2.35
N VAL A 38 4.75 -15.91 1.58
CA VAL A 38 4.09 -14.74 2.16
C VAL A 38 2.75 -15.16 2.78
N HIS A 39 2.69 -15.10 4.11
CA HIS A 39 1.46 -15.31 4.87
C HIS A 39 0.51 -14.12 4.72
N ASN A 40 -0.74 -14.40 4.33
CA ASN A 40 -1.79 -13.41 4.06
C ASN A 40 -1.41 -12.45 2.91
N ILE A 41 -1.53 -12.95 1.67
CA ILE A 41 -1.12 -12.28 0.43
C ILE A 41 -1.77 -10.90 0.27
N ASN A 42 -3.08 -10.78 0.54
CA ASN A 42 -3.79 -9.50 0.40
C ASN A 42 -3.24 -8.45 1.37
N LYS A 43 -2.89 -8.86 2.59
CA LYS A 43 -2.28 -7.97 3.57
C LYS A 43 -0.89 -7.47 3.13
N MET A 44 -0.09 -8.32 2.47
CA MET A 44 1.19 -7.89 1.88
C MET A 44 0.98 -6.92 0.71
N ILE A 45 0.02 -7.19 -0.18
CA ILE A 45 -0.32 -6.27 -1.27
C ILE A 45 -0.72 -4.90 -0.72
N ASP A 46 -1.57 -4.87 0.31
CA ASP A 46 -1.96 -3.62 0.98
C ASP A 46 -0.72 -2.90 1.56
N CYS A 47 0.22 -3.62 2.19
CA CYS A 47 1.47 -3.03 2.66
C CYS A 47 2.30 -2.40 1.53
N ILE A 48 2.48 -3.10 0.41
CA ILE A 48 3.24 -2.61 -0.75
C ILE A 48 2.57 -1.35 -1.32
N LYS A 49 1.24 -1.36 -1.48
CA LYS A 49 0.47 -0.20 -1.94
C LYS A 49 0.68 1.00 -1.01
N ILE A 50 0.59 0.80 0.30
CA ILE A 50 0.84 1.88 1.30
C ILE A 50 2.24 2.46 1.13
N ILE A 51 3.28 1.63 1.05
CA ILE A 51 4.68 2.09 0.89
C ILE A 51 4.84 2.93 -0.38
N LEU A 52 4.31 2.44 -1.50
CA LEU A 52 4.37 3.15 -2.77
C LEU A 52 3.63 4.48 -2.70
N MET A 53 2.43 4.52 -2.12
CA MET A 53 1.67 5.77 -1.93
C MET A 53 2.43 6.75 -1.02
N THR A 54 3.03 6.26 0.06
CA THR A 54 3.85 7.04 0.98
C THR A 54 5.02 7.70 0.24
N MET A 55 5.76 6.95 -0.56
CA MET A 55 6.84 7.49 -1.39
C MET A 55 6.32 8.48 -2.45
N TYR A 56 5.19 8.15 -3.08
CA TYR A 56 4.65 8.93 -4.20
C TYR A 56 4.11 10.29 -3.80
N PHE A 57 3.43 10.37 -2.65
CA PHE A 57 2.85 11.60 -2.12
C PHE A 57 3.74 12.30 -1.08
N ASP A 58 4.92 11.73 -0.79
CA ASP A 58 5.87 12.22 0.22
C ASP A 58 5.26 12.21 1.65
N TYR A 59 4.49 11.18 1.99
CA TYR A 59 3.89 11.06 3.34
C TYR A 59 4.84 10.30 4.26
N THR A 60 4.61 10.37 5.57
CA THR A 60 5.09 9.32 6.47
C THR A 60 4.17 8.11 6.35
N ILE A 61 4.64 6.91 6.69
CA ILE A 61 3.78 5.70 6.74
C ILE A 61 2.58 5.95 7.67
N SER A 62 2.82 6.56 8.82
CA SER A 62 1.81 6.88 9.83
C SER A 62 0.75 7.83 9.28
N ASP A 63 1.14 8.88 8.56
CA ASP A 63 0.20 9.81 7.92
C ASP A 63 -0.58 9.15 6.79
N MET A 64 0.05 8.27 6.00
CA MET A 64 -0.62 7.53 4.92
C MET A 64 -1.67 6.54 5.46
N ILE A 65 -1.33 5.80 6.51
CA ILE A 65 -2.28 4.91 7.20
C ILE A 65 -3.46 5.72 7.73
N ARG A 66 -3.20 6.89 8.36
CA ARG A 66 -4.26 7.78 8.84
C ARG A 66 -5.13 8.29 7.70
N GLU A 67 -4.54 8.67 6.56
CA GLU A 67 -5.25 9.11 5.35
C GLU A 67 -6.15 8.01 4.80
N ILE A 68 -5.64 6.79 4.61
CA ILE A 68 -6.41 5.64 4.11
C ILE A 68 -7.56 5.29 5.05
N ASN A 69 -7.31 5.32 6.37
CA ASN A 69 -8.33 5.00 7.36
C ASN A 69 -9.45 6.05 7.45
N ARG A 70 -9.15 7.33 7.16
CA ARG A 70 -10.17 8.40 7.17
C ARG A 70 -10.87 8.59 5.81
N ASN A 71 -10.28 8.09 4.72
CA ASN A 71 -10.73 8.35 3.36
C ASN A 71 -11.19 7.05 2.67
N GLU A 72 -12.45 6.66 2.91
CA GLU A 72 -13.04 5.44 2.34
C GLU A 72 -13.05 5.44 0.80
N LYS A 73 -13.06 6.61 0.15
CA LYS A 73 -12.93 6.71 -1.31
C LYS A 73 -11.54 6.25 -1.76
N LEU A 74 -10.49 6.70 -1.07
CA LEU A 74 -9.11 6.28 -1.34
C LEU A 74 -8.93 4.78 -1.15
N LYS A 75 -9.45 4.27 -0.03
CA LYS A 75 -9.41 2.85 0.30
C LYS A 75 -10.09 1.98 -0.77
N THR A 76 -11.30 2.36 -1.17
CA THR A 76 -12.06 1.65 -2.22
C THR A 76 -11.38 1.75 -3.58
N HIS A 77 -10.91 2.95 -3.95
CA HIS A 77 -10.30 3.20 -5.25
C HIS A 77 -9.04 2.36 -5.49
N PHE A 78 -8.19 2.21 -4.48
CA PHE A 78 -6.98 1.38 -4.56
C PHE A 78 -7.16 -0.06 -4.08
N ASN A 79 -8.40 -0.48 -3.79
CA ASN A 79 -8.72 -1.82 -3.30
C ASN A 79 -7.86 -2.22 -2.09
N ILE A 80 -7.75 -1.32 -1.10
CA ILE A 80 -7.04 -1.58 0.16
C ILE A 80 -8.08 -2.10 1.16
N SER A 81 -7.91 -3.32 1.62
CA SER A 81 -8.92 -3.99 2.46
C SER A 81 -8.55 -3.99 3.94
N THR A 82 -7.26 -3.89 4.23
CA THR A 82 -6.73 -4.00 5.59
C THR A 82 -6.74 -2.66 6.29
N ASN A 83 -7.47 -2.57 7.40
CA ASN A 83 -7.35 -1.45 8.34
C ASN A 83 -6.11 -1.69 9.21
N PHE A 84 -4.96 -1.22 8.75
CA PHE A 84 -3.77 -1.20 9.59
C PHE A 84 -3.88 -0.11 10.65
N ASN A 85 -3.45 -0.41 11.86
CA ASN A 85 -2.79 0.59 12.68
C ASN A 85 -1.27 0.57 12.40
N GLU A 86 -0.58 1.64 12.77
CA GLU A 86 0.85 1.80 12.50
C GLU A 86 1.71 0.65 13.05
N GLN A 87 1.43 0.23 14.29
CA GLN A 87 2.14 -0.87 14.93
C GLN A 87 1.98 -2.18 14.15
N GLN A 88 0.75 -2.53 13.79
CA GLN A 88 0.43 -3.74 13.01
C GLN A 88 1.10 -3.73 11.64
N PHE A 89 1.23 -2.56 11.02
CA PHE A 89 1.92 -2.41 9.75
C PHE A 89 3.41 -2.76 9.90
N TYR A 90 4.11 -2.13 10.84
CA TYR A 90 5.54 -2.38 11.05
C TYR A 90 5.81 -3.81 11.53
N GLU A 91 5.00 -4.34 12.44
CA GLU A 91 5.11 -5.72 12.91
C GLU A 91 4.93 -6.73 11.76
N TYR A 92 3.98 -6.50 10.86
CA TYR A 92 3.77 -7.38 9.72
C TYR A 92 4.89 -7.24 8.69
N PHE A 93 5.23 -6.01 8.29
CA PHE A 93 6.22 -5.75 7.25
C PHE A 93 7.64 -6.19 7.66
N SER A 94 8.02 -5.97 8.92
CA SER A 94 9.34 -6.35 9.45
C SER A 94 9.62 -7.87 9.43
N LYS A 95 8.59 -8.72 9.35
CA LYS A 95 8.75 -10.17 9.16
C LYS A 95 9.42 -10.51 7.83
N TYR A 96 9.23 -9.66 6.83
CA TYR A 96 9.74 -9.86 5.48
C TYR A 96 10.96 -8.97 5.20
N GLY A 97 11.08 -7.82 5.85
CA GLY A 97 12.27 -6.96 5.78
C GLY A 97 13.52 -7.63 6.37
N ARG A 98 13.39 -8.45 7.42
CA ARG A 98 14.54 -9.14 8.05
C ARG A 98 15.21 -10.23 7.21
N LYS A 99 14.59 -10.67 6.10
CA LYS A 99 15.18 -11.68 5.20
C LYS A 99 16.19 -11.08 4.21
N TYR A 100 16.16 -9.75 4.03
CA TYR A 100 17.09 -9.00 3.19
C TYR A 100 17.49 -7.71 3.93
N SER A 101 18.48 -7.82 4.82
CA SER A 101 19.09 -6.63 5.44
C SER A 101 19.73 -5.78 4.35
N ILE A 102 19.00 -4.80 3.86
CA ILE A 102 19.53 -3.63 3.16
C ILE A 102 19.08 -2.42 3.98
N ILE A 103 19.79 -2.20 5.09
CA ILE A 103 20.13 -0.88 5.60
C ILE A 103 21.58 -1.00 6.07
#